data_AF-A0A5C8HT76-F1
#
_entry.id   AF-A0A5C8HT76-F1
#
_cell.length_a   1.000
_cell.length_b   1.000
_cell.length_c   1.000
_cell.angle_alpha   90.00
_cell.angle_beta   90.00
_cell.angle_gamma   90.00
#
_symmetry.space_group_name_H-M   'P 1'
#
loop_
_entity.id
_entity.type
_entity.pdbx_description
1 polymer ?
#
loop_
_entity_poly.entity_id
_entity_poly.type
_entity_poly.pdbx_seq_one_letter_code
_entity_poly.pdbx_strand_id
1 'polypeptide(L)'
;MTLADRRGRRAVLIALALAVLAAIAVVLSEALLRVNPDAVLVPERADREELMAWLARGLFALGVIWLGIGILAARTSLVRRPGAAAARATWLSFSRPWRARESMLGLLAFDRWLLVIVPSGMLIATHLIIASFLSVLPALIASAGWFVFGLILIVLVWPRSSWPVVTAISGTAVVWSLIMLAGVAIAGPGTFWLMLWDTPWLRFIVLTIMLAVLAWAFIAAGGAMAPQIGSLGAVGAVTAGVGGTIALLSLIMGALGPVWLGAQWQDDAVEVVAQPSVVWINLAVGVALFVAGLALTLYTRRQRSLSSARARR
;
A
#
# COMPACT_ATOMS: atom_id res chain seq x y z
N MET A 1 6.40 10.11 31.53
CA MET A 1 5.98 9.45 30.26
C MET A 1 6.02 10.48 29.13
N THR A 2 6.89 10.32 28.14
CA THR A 2 7.14 11.36 27.12
C THR A 2 6.03 11.43 26.07
N LEU A 3 5.86 12.58 25.40
CA LEU A 3 4.88 12.75 24.31
C LEU A 3 5.07 11.73 23.16
N ALA A 4 6.31 11.29 22.94
CA ALA A 4 6.64 10.24 21.97
C ALA A 4 6.04 8.87 22.36
N ASP A 5 6.05 8.55 23.66
CA ASP A 5 5.54 7.28 24.19
C ASP A 5 4.00 7.19 24.10
N ARG A 6 3.31 8.32 24.32
CA ARG A 6 1.85 8.42 24.11
C ARG A 6 1.45 8.27 22.63
N ARG A 7 2.25 8.79 21.70
CA ARG A 7 2.00 8.65 20.25
C ARG A 7 2.23 7.21 19.78
N GLY A 8 3.28 6.55 20.28
CA GLY A 8 3.55 5.15 19.99
C GLY A 8 2.42 4.22 20.44
N ARG A 9 1.94 4.34 21.68
CA ARG A 9 0.82 3.53 22.18
C ARG A 9 -0.48 3.74 21.40
N ARG A 10 -0.80 4.99 21.05
CA ARG A 10 -1.97 5.29 20.20
C ARG A 10 -1.84 4.66 18.82
N ALA A 11 -0.66 4.71 18.20
CA ALA A 11 -0.45 4.09 16.89
C ALA A 11 -0.64 2.56 16.94
N VAL A 12 -0.14 1.90 17.98
CA VAL A 12 -0.35 0.45 18.18
C VAL A 12 -1.83 0.11 18.38
N LEU A 13 -2.54 0.87 19.21
CA LEU A 13 -3.99 0.66 19.42
C LEU A 13 -4.80 0.88 18.14
N ILE A 14 -4.44 1.89 17.34
CA ILE A 14 -5.09 2.13 16.04
C ILE A 14 -4.78 0.99 15.07
N ALA A 15 -3.53 0.52 15.01
CA ALA A 15 -3.16 -0.62 14.17
C ALA A 15 -3.92 -1.90 14.56
N LEU A 16 -4.06 -2.15 15.87
CA LEU A 16 -4.85 -3.28 16.38
C LEU A 16 -6.33 -3.14 16.02
N ALA A 17 -6.92 -1.96 16.22
CA ALA A 17 -8.31 -1.70 15.85
C ALA A 17 -8.53 -1.86 14.34
N LEU A 18 -7.58 -1.45 13.51
CA LEU A 18 -7.64 -1.64 12.06
C LEU A 18 -7.49 -3.11 11.65
N ALA A 19 -6.66 -3.89 12.35
CA ALA A 19 -6.60 -5.33 12.12
C ALA A 19 -7.93 -6.02 12.46
N VAL A 20 -8.63 -5.57 13.53
CA VAL A 20 -9.98 -6.07 13.87
C VAL A 20 -11.01 -5.64 12.82
N LEU A 21 -11.02 -4.37 12.40
CA LEU A 21 -11.91 -3.88 11.35
C LEU A 21 -11.65 -4.56 10.00
N ALA A 22 -10.39 -4.84 9.68
CA ALA A 22 -9.99 -5.63 8.53
C ALA A 22 -10.57 -7.04 8.59
N ALA A 23 -10.43 -7.73 9.72
CA ALA A 23 -11.02 -9.06 9.93
C ALA A 23 -12.55 -9.05 9.74
N ILE A 24 -13.24 -8.04 10.28
CA ILE A 24 -14.69 -7.86 10.10
C ILE A 24 -15.03 -7.64 8.62
N ALA A 25 -14.27 -6.78 7.92
CA ALA A 25 -14.48 -6.51 6.50
C ALA A 25 -14.29 -7.77 5.64
N VAL A 26 -13.31 -8.63 5.97
CA VAL A 26 -13.12 -9.92 5.30
C VAL A 26 -14.34 -10.82 5.47
N VAL A 27 -14.82 -10.99 6.71
CA VAL A 27 -16.02 -11.79 7.00
C VAL A 27 -17.24 -11.27 6.23
N LEU A 28 -17.42 -9.95 6.15
CA LEU A 28 -18.52 -9.35 5.39
C LEU A 28 -18.34 -9.51 3.87
N SER A 29 -17.10 -9.51 3.38
CA SER A 29 -16.80 -9.67 1.95
C SER A 29 -17.01 -11.10 1.44
N GLU A 30 -16.89 -12.12 2.30
CA GLU A 30 -17.22 -13.50 1.93
C GLU A 30 -18.69 -13.67 1.56
N ALA A 31 -19.59 -12.85 2.11
CA ALA A 31 -21.00 -12.84 1.71
C ALA A 31 -21.22 -12.28 0.29
N LEU A 32 -20.22 -11.61 -0.29
CA LEU A 32 -20.29 -10.93 -1.59
C LEU A 32 -19.49 -11.64 -2.70
N LEU A 33 -18.60 -12.57 -2.35
CA LEU A 33 -17.75 -13.28 -3.31
C LEU A 33 -18.30 -14.69 -3.57
N ARG A 34 -18.38 -15.07 -4.86
CA ARG A 34 -18.63 -16.46 -5.25
C ARG A 34 -17.30 -17.11 -5.61
N VAL A 35 -16.85 -18.03 -4.77
CA VAL A 35 -15.69 -18.87 -5.06
C VAL A 35 -16.15 -20.05 -5.89
N ASN A 36 -15.46 -20.31 -6.99
CA ASN A 36 -15.73 -21.46 -7.83
C ASN A 36 -15.01 -22.68 -7.23
N PRO A 37 -15.73 -23.70 -6.72
CA PRO A 37 -15.10 -24.87 -6.13
C PRO A 37 -14.40 -25.76 -7.17
N ASP A 38 -14.78 -25.66 -8.45
CA ASP A 38 -14.25 -26.48 -9.54
C ASP A 38 -13.09 -25.79 -10.29
N ALA A 39 -12.50 -24.78 -9.68
CA ALA A 39 -11.43 -24.01 -10.28
C ALA A 39 -10.16 -24.84 -10.48
N VAL A 40 -9.64 -24.81 -11.70
CA VAL A 40 -8.37 -25.46 -12.06
C VAL A 40 -7.40 -24.41 -12.60
N LEU A 41 -6.11 -24.67 -12.41
CA LEU A 41 -5.06 -23.87 -13.04
C LEU A 41 -5.18 -23.95 -14.57
N VAL A 42 -5.28 -22.80 -15.22
CA VAL A 42 -5.19 -22.70 -16.68
C VAL A 42 -3.82 -23.24 -17.15
N PRO A 43 -3.74 -24.06 -18.22
CA PRO A 43 -2.51 -24.72 -18.65
C PRO A 43 -1.32 -23.78 -18.81
N GLU A 44 -1.51 -22.62 -19.43
CA GLU A 44 -0.45 -21.64 -19.65
C GLU A 44 0.13 -21.08 -18.33
N ARG A 45 -0.65 -21.06 -17.25
CA ARG A 45 -0.16 -20.68 -15.92
C ARG A 45 0.56 -21.83 -15.24
N ALA A 46 0.05 -23.06 -15.37
CA ALA A 46 0.70 -24.26 -14.82
C ALA A 46 2.13 -24.42 -15.39
N ASP A 47 2.32 -24.20 -16.69
CA ASP A 47 3.63 -24.29 -17.35
C ASP A 47 4.66 -23.27 -16.82
N ARG A 48 4.19 -22.11 -16.31
CA ARG A 48 5.05 -21.03 -15.81
C ARG A 48 5.24 -21.06 -14.29
N GLU A 49 4.52 -21.94 -13.61
CA GLU A 49 4.37 -21.89 -12.15
C GLU A 49 5.71 -22.02 -11.42
N GLU A 50 6.53 -23.00 -11.82
CA GLU A 50 7.84 -23.21 -11.22
C GLU A 50 8.78 -22.03 -11.48
N LEU A 51 8.81 -21.50 -12.70
CA LEU A 51 9.62 -20.33 -13.05
C LEU A 51 9.22 -19.11 -12.21
N MET A 52 7.91 -18.84 -12.11
CA MET A 52 7.39 -17.72 -11.33
C MET A 52 7.67 -17.89 -9.84
N ALA A 53 7.60 -19.11 -9.30
CA ALA A 53 7.98 -19.40 -7.91
C ALA A 53 9.45 -19.07 -7.65
N TRP A 54 10.35 -19.43 -8.57
CA TRP A 54 11.78 -19.08 -8.48
C TRP A 54 12.03 -17.57 -8.56
N LEU A 55 11.36 -16.87 -9.47
CA LEU A 55 11.42 -15.41 -9.53
C LEU A 55 10.90 -14.77 -8.24
N ALA A 56 9.81 -15.31 -7.68
CA ALA A 56 9.26 -14.85 -6.41
C ALA A 56 10.25 -15.07 -5.26
N ARG A 57 10.93 -16.22 -5.19
CA ARG A 57 11.99 -16.49 -4.20
C ARG A 57 13.14 -15.50 -4.32
N GLY A 58 13.61 -15.24 -5.55
CA GLY A 58 14.67 -14.27 -5.80
C GLY A 58 14.28 -12.85 -5.35
N LEU A 59 13.10 -12.39 -5.74
CA LEU A 59 12.59 -11.07 -5.35
C LEU A 59 12.31 -10.97 -3.85
N PHE A 60 11.78 -12.04 -3.24
CA PHE A 60 11.57 -12.15 -1.80
C PHE A 60 12.90 -12.04 -1.05
N ALA A 61 13.92 -12.78 -1.47
CA ALA A 61 15.25 -12.72 -0.87
C ALA A 61 15.84 -11.30 -0.95
N LEU A 62 15.73 -10.63 -2.10
CA LEU A 62 16.17 -9.24 -2.27
C LEU A 62 15.41 -8.28 -1.33
N GLY A 63 14.09 -8.44 -1.20
CA GLY A 63 13.29 -7.61 -0.29
C GLY A 63 13.62 -7.85 1.19
N VAL A 64 13.87 -9.11 1.59
CA VAL A 64 14.32 -9.46 2.94
C VAL A 64 15.69 -8.86 3.23
N ILE A 65 16.63 -8.93 2.27
CA ILE A 65 17.95 -8.29 2.38
C ILE A 65 17.78 -6.77 2.54
N TRP A 66 16.93 -6.13 1.74
CA TRP A 66 16.66 -4.69 1.83
C TRP A 66 16.13 -4.29 3.21
N LEU A 67 15.13 -5.00 3.73
CA LEU A 67 14.62 -4.75 5.08
C LEU A 67 15.66 -5.05 6.16
N GLY A 68 16.41 -6.15 6.02
CA GLY A 68 17.49 -6.53 6.94
C GLY A 68 18.55 -5.43 7.05
N ILE A 69 19.00 -4.89 5.91
CA ILE A 69 19.91 -3.74 5.86
C ILE A 69 19.27 -2.55 6.58
N GLY A 70 17.99 -2.26 6.34
CA GLY A 70 17.27 -1.18 7.00
C GLY A 70 17.19 -1.32 8.52
N ILE A 71 16.92 -2.53 9.02
CA ILE A 71 16.85 -2.88 10.45
C ILE A 71 18.23 -2.74 11.09
N LEU A 72 19.28 -3.30 10.46
CA LEU A 72 20.65 -3.26 10.99
C LEU A 72 21.21 -1.84 10.97
N ALA A 73 21.02 -1.09 9.88
CA ALA A 73 21.44 0.31 9.77
C ALA A 73 20.65 1.24 10.70
N ALA A 74 19.46 0.85 11.16
CA ALA A 74 18.75 1.59 12.20
C ALA A 74 19.40 1.46 13.59
N ARG A 75 20.16 0.39 13.84
CA ARG A 75 20.79 0.08 15.14
C ARG A 75 22.30 0.34 15.18
N THR A 76 22.95 0.42 14.03
CA THR A 76 24.42 0.47 13.91
C THR A 76 24.88 1.69 13.10
N SER A 77 26.18 2.00 13.16
CA SER A 77 26.81 3.09 12.39
C SER A 77 27.02 2.76 10.90
N LEU A 78 26.40 1.68 10.38
CA LEU A 78 26.46 1.28 8.96
C LEU A 78 25.92 2.33 7.96
N VAL A 79 25.43 3.46 8.45
CA VAL A 79 24.84 4.59 7.70
C VAL A 79 25.82 5.24 6.71
N ARG A 80 27.13 4.91 6.75
CA ARG A 80 28.14 5.45 5.82
C ARG A 80 28.20 4.77 4.44
N ARG A 81 27.48 3.67 4.21
CA ARG A 81 27.48 2.98 2.90
C ARG A 81 26.31 3.47 2.01
N PRO A 82 26.54 3.69 0.70
CA PRO A 82 25.48 4.10 -0.21
C PRO A 82 24.35 3.05 -0.23
N GLY A 83 23.10 3.50 -0.23
CA GLY A 83 21.91 2.65 -0.19
C GLY A 83 21.48 2.17 1.19
N ALA A 84 22.39 2.03 2.16
CA ALA A 84 22.03 1.65 3.53
C ALA A 84 21.17 2.73 4.22
N ALA A 85 21.40 4.00 3.89
CA ALA A 85 20.60 5.11 4.40
C ALA A 85 19.16 5.10 3.83
N ALA A 86 19.00 4.76 2.54
CA ALA A 86 17.68 4.57 1.92
C ALA A 86 16.91 3.40 2.55
N ALA A 87 17.55 2.24 2.71
CA ALA A 87 16.95 1.08 3.37
C ALA A 87 16.54 1.40 4.83
N ARG A 88 17.42 2.09 5.57
CA ARG A 88 17.12 2.57 6.93
C ARG A 88 15.92 3.51 6.95
N ALA A 89 15.88 4.48 6.06
CA ALA A 89 14.79 5.44 5.98
C ALA A 89 13.46 4.76 5.62
N THR A 90 13.50 3.75 4.76
CA THR A 90 12.36 2.89 4.41
C THR A 90 11.83 2.15 5.65
N TRP A 91 12.71 1.46 6.39
CA TRP A 91 12.35 0.74 7.61
C TRP A 91 11.84 1.65 8.74
N LEU A 92 12.52 2.77 8.98
CA LEU A 92 12.12 3.72 10.04
C LEU A 92 10.83 4.45 9.70
N SER A 93 10.60 4.80 8.43
CA SER A 93 9.34 5.45 8.02
C SER A 93 8.17 4.46 8.07
N PHE A 94 8.41 3.18 7.78
CA PHE A 94 7.41 2.13 7.98
C PHE A 94 7.10 1.91 9.46
N SER A 95 8.10 1.68 10.31
CA SER A 95 7.88 1.30 11.72
C SER A 95 7.57 2.48 12.64
N ARG A 96 8.07 3.68 12.33
CA ARG A 96 7.94 4.91 13.13
C ARG A 96 7.66 6.12 12.22
N PRO A 97 6.54 6.13 11.50
CA PRO A 97 6.23 7.14 10.46
C PRO A 97 6.26 8.59 10.96
N TRP A 98 5.93 8.83 12.23
CA TRP A 98 6.01 10.15 12.85
C TRP A 98 7.45 10.71 12.95
N ARG A 99 8.48 9.87 12.80
CA ARG A 99 9.90 10.25 12.75
C ARG A 99 10.48 10.19 11.33
N ALA A 100 9.67 9.99 10.29
CA ALA A 100 10.14 9.87 8.91
C ALA A 100 11.00 11.05 8.44
N ARG A 101 10.75 12.26 8.98
CA ARG A 101 11.56 13.46 8.66
C ARG A 101 12.98 13.38 9.23
N GLU A 102 13.17 12.76 10.39
CA GLU A 102 14.49 12.61 11.00
C GLU A 102 15.35 11.63 10.20
N SER A 103 14.73 10.60 9.62
CA SER A 103 15.43 9.63 8.76
C SER A 103 15.84 10.19 7.40
N MET A 104 15.39 11.39 7.05
CA MET A 104 15.75 12.06 5.79
C MET A 104 16.99 12.94 5.87
N LEU A 105 17.44 13.26 7.08
CA LEU A 105 18.57 14.14 7.29
C LEU A 105 19.85 13.43 6.84
N GLY A 106 20.59 14.06 5.93
CA GLY A 106 21.86 13.54 5.40
C GLY A 106 21.72 12.51 4.27
N LEU A 107 20.52 12.30 3.70
CA LEU A 107 20.37 11.43 2.52
C LEU A 107 21.00 12.07 1.28
N LEU A 108 21.81 11.27 0.59
CA LEU A 108 22.39 11.61 -0.70
C LEU A 108 21.32 11.62 -1.80
N ALA A 109 21.58 12.29 -2.91
CA ALA A 109 20.67 12.30 -4.07
C ALA A 109 20.42 10.88 -4.60
N PHE A 110 21.44 10.03 -4.61
CA PHE A 110 21.31 8.63 -5.00
C PHE A 110 20.39 7.83 -4.07
N ASP A 111 20.50 8.04 -2.75
CA ASP A 111 19.63 7.36 -1.79
C ASP A 111 18.16 7.75 -1.98
N ARG A 112 17.88 9.00 -2.37
CA ARG A 112 16.52 9.46 -2.68
C ARG A 112 15.93 8.76 -3.90
N TRP A 113 16.73 8.50 -4.93
CA TRP A 113 16.30 7.70 -6.07
C TRP A 113 16.02 6.24 -5.65
N LEU A 114 16.88 5.64 -4.83
CA LEU A 114 16.66 4.28 -4.32
C LEU A 114 15.37 4.14 -3.50
N LEU A 115 14.98 5.18 -2.76
CA LEU A 115 13.72 5.22 -2.01
C LEU A 115 12.47 5.11 -2.89
N VAL A 116 12.58 5.44 -4.17
CA VAL A 116 11.49 5.33 -5.14
C VAL A 116 11.68 4.08 -5.98
N ILE A 117 12.85 3.90 -6.60
CA ILE A 117 13.11 2.85 -7.57
C ILE A 117 12.97 1.46 -6.95
N VAL A 118 13.58 1.19 -5.79
CA VAL A 118 13.58 -0.15 -5.20
C VAL A 118 12.16 -0.57 -4.78
N PRO A 119 11.40 0.23 -4.00
CA PRO A 119 10.03 -0.13 -3.62
C PRO A 119 9.07 -0.19 -4.81
N SER A 120 9.18 0.73 -5.77
CA SER A 120 8.32 0.77 -6.95
C SER A 120 8.58 -0.43 -7.86
N GLY A 121 9.86 -0.73 -8.14
CA GLY A 121 10.27 -1.89 -8.92
C GLY A 121 9.86 -3.19 -8.26
N MET A 122 10.02 -3.29 -6.94
CA MET A 122 9.59 -4.46 -6.16
C MET A 122 8.07 -4.66 -6.22
N LEU A 123 7.28 -3.59 -6.06
CA LEU A 123 5.82 -3.67 -6.13
C LEU A 123 5.34 -4.09 -7.53
N ILE A 124 5.87 -3.47 -8.58
CA ILE A 124 5.51 -3.80 -9.97
C ILE A 124 5.91 -5.24 -10.29
N ALA A 125 7.15 -5.63 -9.97
CA ALA A 125 7.62 -7.00 -10.21
C ALA A 125 6.80 -8.03 -9.43
N THR A 126 6.40 -7.72 -8.19
CA THR A 126 5.52 -8.58 -7.40
C THR A 126 4.18 -8.80 -8.10
N HIS A 127 3.51 -7.73 -8.55
CA HIS A 127 2.23 -7.89 -9.26
C HIS A 127 2.38 -8.61 -10.61
N LEU A 128 3.48 -8.40 -11.35
CA LEU A 128 3.74 -9.11 -12.60
C LEU A 128 4.00 -10.61 -12.40
N ILE A 129 4.75 -10.98 -11.36
CA ILE A 129 5.01 -12.38 -10.97
C ILE A 129 3.72 -13.06 -10.53
N ILE A 130 2.93 -12.39 -9.67
CA ILE A 130 1.61 -12.88 -9.24
C ILE A 130 0.70 -13.13 -10.46
N ALA A 131 0.72 -12.23 -11.43
CA ALA A 131 -0.03 -12.38 -12.68
C ALA A 131 0.61 -13.36 -13.68
N SER A 132 1.75 -13.97 -13.35
CA SER A 132 2.53 -14.86 -14.23
C SER A 132 2.84 -14.26 -15.62
N PHE A 133 2.89 -12.93 -15.70
CA PHE A 133 2.97 -12.14 -16.94
C PHE A 133 1.86 -12.44 -17.98
N LEU A 134 0.77 -13.10 -17.58
CA LEU A 134 -0.40 -13.33 -18.44
C LEU A 134 -1.33 -12.11 -18.40
N SER A 135 -1.51 -11.54 -17.20
CA SER A 135 -2.43 -10.43 -16.94
C SER A 135 -1.67 -9.13 -16.64
N VAL A 136 -0.85 -8.67 -17.59
CA VAL A 136 0.03 -7.51 -17.40
C VAL A 136 -0.76 -6.24 -17.07
N LEU A 137 -1.85 -5.97 -17.78
CA LEU A 137 -2.62 -4.74 -17.54
C LEU A 137 -3.25 -4.73 -16.13
N PRO A 138 -3.98 -5.76 -15.67
CA PRO A 138 -4.45 -5.80 -14.28
C PRO A 138 -3.33 -5.67 -13.24
N ALA A 139 -2.16 -6.28 -13.46
CA ALA A 139 -1.01 -6.12 -12.58
C ALA A 139 -0.49 -4.67 -12.51
N LEU A 140 -0.47 -3.98 -13.66
CA LEU A 140 -0.13 -2.56 -13.71
C LEU A 140 -1.21 -1.68 -13.07
N ILE A 141 -2.49 -2.00 -13.22
CA ILE A 141 -3.61 -1.30 -12.56
C ILE A 141 -3.50 -1.43 -11.03
N ALA A 142 -3.22 -2.64 -10.51
CA ALA A 142 -3.00 -2.86 -9.08
C ALA A 142 -1.81 -2.05 -8.55
N SER A 143 -0.73 -1.98 -9.33
CA SER A 143 0.44 -1.15 -9.01
C SER A 143 0.10 0.35 -9.06
N ALA A 144 -0.67 0.78 -10.07
CA ALA A 144 -1.10 2.16 -10.26
C ALA A 144 -1.88 2.70 -9.06
N GLY A 145 -2.67 1.87 -8.38
CA GLY A 145 -3.38 2.29 -7.17
C GLY A 145 -2.46 2.89 -6.08
N TRP A 146 -1.29 2.27 -5.87
CA TRP A 146 -0.27 2.76 -4.93
C TRP A 146 0.38 4.06 -5.41
N PHE A 147 0.69 4.15 -6.72
CA PHE A 147 1.29 5.34 -7.31
C PHE A 147 0.34 6.54 -7.29
N VAL A 148 -0.94 6.33 -7.59
CA VAL A 148 -1.98 7.36 -7.55
C VAL A 148 -2.18 7.86 -6.12
N PHE A 149 -2.27 6.94 -5.16
CA PHE A 149 -2.34 7.30 -3.75
C PHE A 149 -1.14 8.17 -3.34
N GLY A 150 0.08 7.71 -3.64
CA GLY A 150 1.29 8.47 -3.34
C GLY A 150 1.37 9.82 -4.04
N LEU A 151 0.99 9.87 -5.33
CA LEU A 151 0.98 11.10 -6.12
C LEU A 151 0.03 12.15 -5.52
N ILE A 152 -1.19 11.76 -5.15
CA ILE A 152 -2.15 12.66 -4.51
C ILE A 152 -1.54 13.24 -3.23
N LEU A 153 -0.95 12.40 -2.38
CA LEU A 153 -0.33 12.87 -1.14
C LEU A 153 0.88 13.77 -1.37
N ILE A 154 1.71 13.45 -2.35
CA ILE A 154 2.86 14.26 -2.77
C ILE A 154 2.38 15.62 -3.26
N VAL A 155 1.37 15.68 -4.13
CA VAL A 155 0.78 16.93 -4.65
C VAL A 155 0.21 17.77 -3.51
N LEU A 156 -0.52 17.15 -2.59
CA LEU A 156 -1.06 17.87 -1.44
C LEU A 156 0.08 18.47 -0.61
N VAL A 157 1.14 17.74 -0.32
CA VAL A 157 2.26 18.21 0.52
C VAL A 157 3.33 18.99 -0.25
N TRP A 158 3.23 19.10 -1.58
CA TRP A 158 4.25 19.64 -2.50
C TRP A 158 4.90 20.97 -2.10
N PRO A 159 4.20 21.97 -1.53
CA PRO A 159 4.85 23.19 -1.06
C PRO A 159 5.84 22.97 0.09
N ARG A 160 5.95 21.74 0.59
CA ARG A 160 6.85 21.27 1.64
C ARG A 160 7.61 20.05 1.14
N SER A 161 8.54 19.55 1.96
CA SER A 161 9.29 18.33 1.63
C SER A 161 8.36 17.12 1.58
N SER A 162 8.17 16.55 0.38
CA SER A 162 7.35 15.36 0.12
C SER A 162 8.06 14.06 0.49
N TRP A 163 9.40 14.08 0.61
CA TRP A 163 10.21 12.89 0.88
C TRP A 163 9.76 12.04 2.07
N PRO A 164 9.40 12.59 3.25
CA PRO A 164 8.90 11.77 4.38
C PRO A 164 7.65 10.94 4.03
N VAL A 165 6.80 11.46 3.15
CA VAL A 165 5.60 10.75 2.68
C VAL A 165 6.01 9.64 1.72
N VAL A 166 6.90 9.95 0.78
CA VAL A 166 7.45 8.97 -0.17
C VAL A 166 8.02 7.76 0.58
N THR A 167 8.84 7.97 1.61
CA THR A 167 9.42 6.83 2.35
C THR A 167 8.44 6.04 3.18
N ALA A 168 7.41 6.68 3.74
CA ALA A 168 6.38 5.97 4.49
C ALA A 168 5.60 5.02 3.58
N ILE A 169 5.22 5.50 2.38
CA ILE A 169 4.52 4.70 1.38
C ILE A 169 5.43 3.60 0.85
N SER A 170 6.65 3.96 0.44
CA SER A 170 7.68 3.03 -0.02
C SER A 170 7.96 1.90 0.96
N GLY A 171 8.11 2.21 2.26
CA GLY A 171 8.34 1.18 3.28
C GLY A 171 7.17 0.24 3.45
N THR A 172 5.94 0.75 3.31
CA THR A 172 4.75 -0.09 3.38
C THR A 172 4.57 -0.94 2.12
N ALA A 173 4.89 -0.40 0.94
CA ALA A 173 4.86 -1.13 -0.32
C ALA A 173 5.85 -2.31 -0.34
N VAL A 174 7.05 -2.15 0.25
CA VAL A 174 8.01 -3.26 0.41
C VAL A 174 7.44 -4.36 1.30
N VAL A 175 6.85 -4.02 2.45
CA VAL A 175 6.26 -5.01 3.38
C VAL A 175 5.06 -5.71 2.74
N TRP A 176 4.19 -4.97 2.07
CA TRP A 176 3.09 -5.53 1.27
C TRP A 176 3.60 -6.56 0.25
N SER A 177 4.61 -6.16 -0.51
CA SER A 177 5.23 -7.01 -1.54
C SER A 177 5.82 -8.28 -0.94
N LEU A 178 6.52 -8.19 0.21
CA LEU A 178 7.09 -9.36 0.88
C LEU A 178 6.05 -10.37 1.34
N ILE A 179 4.91 -9.90 1.87
CA ILE A 179 3.87 -10.81 2.36
C ILE A 179 3.22 -11.55 1.19
N MET A 180 2.94 -10.86 0.08
CA MET A 180 2.43 -11.52 -1.13
C MET A 180 3.45 -12.49 -1.72
N LEU A 181 4.71 -12.08 -1.82
CA LEU A 181 5.79 -12.93 -2.32
C LEU A 181 6.04 -14.15 -1.44
N ALA A 182 5.79 -14.09 -0.12
CA ALA A 182 5.99 -15.23 0.76
C ALA A 182 5.10 -16.42 0.37
N GLY A 183 3.81 -16.18 0.12
CA GLY A 183 2.90 -17.23 -0.33
C GLY A 183 3.29 -17.79 -1.71
N VAL A 184 3.56 -16.89 -2.65
CA VAL A 184 3.92 -17.24 -4.04
C VAL A 184 5.29 -17.92 -4.13
N ALA A 185 6.26 -17.57 -3.28
CA ALA A 185 7.57 -18.21 -3.25
C ALA A 185 7.52 -19.68 -2.78
N ILE A 186 6.53 -20.01 -1.95
CA ILE A 186 6.32 -21.37 -1.45
C ILE A 186 5.56 -22.19 -2.48
N ALA A 187 4.38 -21.71 -2.90
CA ALA A 187 3.44 -22.51 -3.68
C ALA A 187 3.49 -22.25 -5.20
N GLY A 188 4.07 -21.15 -5.65
CA GLY A 188 3.84 -20.62 -7.00
C GLY A 188 2.57 -19.76 -7.06
N PRO A 189 2.40 -18.91 -8.08
CA PRO A 189 1.32 -17.91 -8.10
C PRO A 189 -0.07 -18.53 -8.23
N GLY A 190 -0.26 -19.50 -9.13
CA GLY A 190 -1.60 -20.08 -9.34
C GLY A 190 -2.03 -20.99 -8.19
N THR A 191 -1.16 -21.89 -7.74
CA THR A 191 -1.41 -22.76 -6.58
C THR A 191 -1.64 -21.94 -5.32
N PHE A 192 -0.90 -20.84 -5.10
CA PHE A 192 -1.16 -19.94 -3.98
C PHE A 192 -2.58 -19.37 -4.01
N TRP A 193 -3.05 -18.89 -5.16
CA TRP A 193 -4.40 -18.36 -5.30
C TRP A 193 -5.47 -19.44 -5.10
N LEU A 194 -5.30 -20.62 -5.70
CA LEU A 194 -6.22 -21.74 -5.48
C LEU A 194 -6.31 -22.11 -4.00
N MET A 195 -5.17 -22.30 -3.31
CA MET A 195 -5.15 -22.57 -1.88
C MET A 195 -5.81 -21.45 -1.06
N LEU A 196 -5.54 -20.18 -1.41
CA LEU A 196 -6.11 -19.03 -0.71
C LEU A 196 -7.64 -19.03 -0.81
N TRP A 197 -8.20 -19.36 -1.97
CA TRP A 197 -9.64 -19.30 -2.19
C TRP A 197 -10.37 -20.56 -1.71
N ASP A 198 -9.74 -21.72 -1.84
CA ASP A 198 -10.26 -23.01 -1.39
C ASP A 198 -10.25 -23.15 0.15
N THR A 199 -9.23 -22.60 0.82
CA THR A 199 -9.04 -22.76 2.27
C THR A 199 -9.53 -21.53 3.06
N PRO A 200 -10.67 -21.59 3.78
CA PRO A 200 -11.27 -20.40 4.41
C PRO A 200 -10.40 -19.73 5.47
N TRP A 201 -9.70 -20.52 6.29
CA TRP A 201 -8.84 -19.96 7.34
C TRP A 201 -7.60 -19.27 6.76
N LEU A 202 -7.04 -19.80 5.67
CA LEU A 202 -5.92 -19.20 4.97
C LEU A 202 -6.35 -17.87 4.35
N ARG A 203 -7.51 -17.87 3.67
CA ARG A 203 -8.18 -16.66 3.16
C ARG A 203 -8.30 -15.58 4.23
N PHE A 204 -8.89 -15.94 5.36
CA PHE A 204 -9.11 -15.03 6.48
C PHE A 204 -7.80 -14.42 6.98
N ILE A 205 -6.78 -15.25 7.23
CA ILE A 205 -5.47 -14.78 7.75
C ILE A 205 -4.79 -13.85 6.76
N VAL A 206 -4.65 -14.28 5.50
CA VAL A 206 -3.94 -13.52 4.46
C VAL A 206 -4.63 -12.20 4.18
N LEU A 207 -5.96 -12.19 3.99
CA LEU A 207 -6.70 -10.96 3.72
C LEU A 207 -6.69 -10.02 4.93
N THR A 208 -6.76 -10.53 6.15
CA THR A 208 -6.65 -9.71 7.37
C THR A 208 -5.28 -9.04 7.45
N ILE A 209 -4.20 -9.79 7.21
CA ILE A 209 -2.83 -9.25 7.22
C ILE A 209 -2.68 -8.19 6.12
N MET A 210 -3.14 -8.48 4.90
CA MET A 210 -3.10 -7.55 3.77
C MET A 210 -3.81 -6.24 4.12
N LEU A 211 -5.08 -6.31 4.55
CA LEU A 211 -5.85 -5.12 4.94
C LEU A 211 -5.21 -4.37 6.10
N ALA A 212 -4.61 -5.05 7.08
CA ALA A 212 -3.89 -4.41 8.17
C ALA A 212 -2.67 -3.63 7.65
N VAL A 213 -1.90 -4.17 6.70
CA VAL A 213 -0.77 -3.47 6.06
C VAL A 213 -1.24 -2.29 5.22
N LEU A 214 -2.35 -2.42 4.49
CA LEU A 214 -2.95 -1.32 3.75
C LEU A 214 -3.39 -0.19 4.69
N ALA A 215 -4.08 -0.54 5.77
CA ALA A 215 -4.51 0.41 6.79
C ALA A 215 -3.31 1.08 7.47
N TRP A 216 -2.23 0.32 7.71
CA TRP A 216 -0.96 0.86 8.17
C TRP A 216 -0.34 1.83 7.17
N ALA A 217 -0.43 1.61 5.86
CA ALA A 217 0.05 2.55 4.84
C ALA A 217 -0.59 3.94 5.02
N PHE A 218 -1.90 3.95 5.29
CA PHE A 218 -2.67 5.18 5.55
C PHE A 218 -2.21 5.88 6.83
N ILE A 219 -2.03 5.13 7.93
CA ILE A 219 -1.47 5.67 9.18
C ILE A 219 -0.05 6.22 8.93
N ALA A 220 0.79 5.47 8.22
CA ALA A 220 2.18 5.81 8.01
C ALA A 220 2.31 7.10 7.20
N ALA A 221 1.55 7.21 6.11
CA ALA A 221 1.49 8.42 5.31
C ALA A 221 0.92 9.61 6.13
N GLY A 222 -0.19 9.41 6.85
CA GLY A 222 -0.77 10.42 7.74
C GLY A 222 0.20 10.88 8.84
N GLY A 223 0.93 9.94 9.44
CA GLY A 223 1.95 10.18 10.47
C GLY A 223 3.14 10.97 9.95
N ALA A 224 3.57 10.71 8.71
CA ALA A 224 4.63 11.48 8.05
C ALA A 224 4.19 12.90 7.67
N MET A 225 2.90 13.10 7.39
CA MET A 225 2.32 14.41 7.03
C MET A 225 1.92 15.25 8.24
N ALA A 226 1.52 14.64 9.35
CA ALA A 226 0.97 15.34 10.51
C ALA A 226 1.89 16.45 11.09
N PRO A 227 3.23 16.29 11.16
CA PRO A 227 4.13 17.37 11.56
C PRO A 227 4.10 18.58 10.60
N GLN A 228 3.73 18.38 9.34
CA GLN A 228 3.77 19.39 8.29
C GLN A 228 2.46 20.16 8.18
N ILE A 229 1.34 19.44 8.17
CA ILE A 229 0.00 20.01 7.90
C ILE A 229 -0.99 19.86 9.07
N GLY A 230 -0.55 19.25 10.18
CA GLY A 230 -1.39 18.98 11.35
C GLY A 230 -2.09 17.63 11.23
N SER A 231 -2.57 17.11 12.37
CA SER A 231 -3.27 15.83 12.42
C SER A 231 -4.53 15.84 11.57
N LEU A 232 -5.37 16.87 11.71
CA LEU A 232 -6.63 16.96 10.97
C LEU A 232 -6.39 17.13 9.46
N GLY A 233 -5.39 17.93 9.07
CA GLY A 233 -5.00 18.09 7.67
C GLY A 233 -4.40 16.81 7.07
N ALA A 234 -3.66 16.03 7.87
CA ALA A 234 -3.12 14.74 7.45
C ALA A 234 -4.22 13.68 7.27
N VAL A 235 -5.21 13.64 8.16
CA VAL A 235 -6.41 12.79 7.99
C VAL A 235 -7.11 13.17 6.68
N GLY A 236 -7.37 14.46 6.46
CA GLY A 236 -7.96 14.94 5.20
C GLY A 236 -7.17 14.52 3.97
N ALA A 237 -5.83 14.62 4.03
CA ALA A 237 -4.98 14.26 2.89
C ALA A 237 -5.02 12.76 2.60
N VAL A 238 -4.95 11.91 3.64
CA VAL A 238 -5.08 10.45 3.49
C VAL A 238 -6.45 10.07 2.96
N THR A 239 -7.53 10.64 3.51
CA THR A 239 -8.89 10.42 3.02
C THR A 239 -9.03 10.84 1.55
N ALA A 240 -8.42 11.96 1.17
CA ALA A 240 -8.38 12.39 -0.22
C ALA A 240 -7.63 11.39 -1.10
N GLY A 241 -6.44 10.94 -0.69
CA GLY A 241 -5.67 9.91 -1.41
C GLY A 241 -6.46 8.63 -1.62
N VAL A 242 -7.10 8.10 -0.56
CA VAL A 242 -7.92 6.88 -0.64
C VAL A 242 -9.10 7.08 -1.58
N GLY A 243 -9.86 8.16 -1.42
CA GLY A 243 -11.01 8.47 -2.26
C GLY A 243 -10.63 8.63 -3.74
N GLY A 244 -9.54 9.34 -4.02
CA GLY A 244 -9.04 9.54 -5.39
C GLY A 244 -8.57 8.25 -6.04
N THR A 245 -7.87 7.38 -5.30
CA THR A 245 -7.50 6.05 -5.80
C THR A 245 -8.72 5.18 -6.10
N ILE A 246 -9.70 5.12 -5.18
CA ILE A 246 -10.94 4.36 -5.39
C ILE A 246 -11.70 4.89 -6.61
N ALA A 247 -11.85 6.21 -6.73
CA ALA A 247 -12.54 6.85 -7.84
C ALA A 247 -11.87 6.53 -9.18
N LEU A 248 -10.54 6.66 -9.26
CA LEU A 248 -9.80 6.38 -10.49
C LEU A 248 -9.89 4.89 -10.88
N LEU A 249 -9.69 3.98 -9.93
CA LEU A 249 -9.78 2.54 -10.22
C LEU A 249 -11.20 2.15 -10.64
N SER A 250 -12.22 2.71 -10.00
CA SER A 250 -13.63 2.49 -10.37
C SER A 250 -13.94 3.06 -11.75
N LEU A 251 -13.38 4.22 -12.11
CA LEU A 251 -13.52 4.80 -13.44
C LEU A 251 -12.86 3.93 -14.51
N ILE A 252 -11.64 3.41 -14.25
CA ILE A 252 -10.96 2.48 -15.16
C ILE A 252 -11.79 1.20 -15.33
N MET A 253 -12.30 0.63 -14.23
CA MET A 253 -13.18 -0.55 -14.27
C MET A 253 -14.46 -0.30 -15.07
N GLY A 254 -15.09 0.86 -14.88
CA GLY A 254 -16.30 1.25 -15.61
C GLY A 254 -16.05 1.51 -17.10
N ALA A 255 -14.91 2.10 -17.43
CA ALA A 255 -14.55 2.42 -18.82
C ALA A 255 -14.12 1.19 -19.63
N LEU A 256 -13.33 0.29 -19.03
CA LEU A 256 -12.88 -0.93 -19.69
C LEU A 256 -13.97 -2.02 -19.71
N GLY A 257 -14.95 -1.92 -18.81
CA GLY A 257 -16.01 -2.90 -18.65
C GLY A 257 -15.61 -4.02 -17.67
N PRO A 258 -16.44 -4.35 -16.67
CA PRO A 258 -16.15 -5.41 -15.69
C PRO A 258 -15.90 -6.78 -16.34
N VAL A 259 -16.64 -7.08 -17.43
CA VAL A 259 -16.50 -8.34 -18.18
C VAL A 259 -15.11 -8.46 -18.81
N TRP A 260 -14.63 -7.39 -19.44
CA TRP A 260 -13.31 -7.39 -20.06
C TRP A 260 -12.21 -7.49 -19.01
N LEU A 261 -12.32 -6.74 -17.92
CA LEU A 261 -11.34 -6.79 -16.84
C LEU A 261 -11.34 -8.17 -16.14
N GLY A 262 -12.52 -8.77 -15.97
CA GLY A 262 -12.67 -10.15 -15.49
C GLY A 262 -12.03 -11.15 -16.44
N ALA A 263 -12.21 -11.00 -17.76
CA ALA A 263 -11.55 -11.86 -18.75
C ALA A 263 -10.02 -11.72 -18.74
N GLN A 264 -9.47 -10.56 -18.35
CA GLN A 264 -8.04 -10.38 -18.15
C GLN A 264 -7.55 -10.96 -16.82
N TRP A 265 -8.41 -10.98 -15.80
CA TRP A 265 -8.23 -11.73 -14.55
C TRP A 265 -8.58 -13.21 -14.82
N GLN A 266 -7.76 -13.88 -15.64
CA GLN A 266 -7.86 -15.31 -15.91
C GLN A 266 -7.51 -16.11 -14.65
N ASP A 267 -8.32 -16.08 -13.60
CA ASP A 267 -8.28 -17.02 -12.48
C ASP A 267 -9.63 -17.72 -12.43
N ASP A 268 -9.68 -19.00 -12.82
CA ASP A 268 -10.90 -19.81 -12.75
C ASP A 268 -11.39 -20.00 -11.29
N ALA A 269 -10.57 -19.58 -10.30
CA ALA A 269 -10.77 -19.65 -8.85
C ALA A 269 -11.88 -18.75 -8.30
N VAL A 270 -12.06 -17.56 -8.86
CA VAL A 270 -12.99 -16.57 -8.29
C VAL A 270 -13.78 -15.88 -9.38
N GLU A 271 -15.08 -16.16 -9.40
CA GLU A 271 -16.01 -15.35 -10.17
C GLU A 271 -16.38 -14.11 -9.35
N VAL A 272 -15.77 -12.97 -9.71
CA VAL A 272 -16.21 -11.69 -9.15
C VAL A 272 -17.52 -11.31 -9.83
N VAL A 273 -18.65 -11.64 -9.19
CA VAL A 273 -19.98 -11.14 -9.57
C VAL A 273 -20.09 -9.67 -9.16
N ALA A 274 -19.26 -8.81 -9.74
CA ALA A 274 -19.39 -7.37 -9.58
C ALA A 274 -20.60 -6.92 -10.38
N GLN A 275 -21.73 -6.69 -9.70
CA GLN A 275 -22.86 -6.03 -10.35
C GLN A 275 -22.37 -4.69 -10.92
N PRO A 276 -22.73 -4.32 -12.16
CA PRO A 276 -22.31 -3.05 -12.77
C PRO A 276 -22.58 -1.82 -11.89
N SER A 277 -23.63 -1.88 -11.06
CA SER A 277 -23.98 -0.86 -10.05
C SER A 277 -22.87 -0.61 -9.01
N VAL A 278 -22.13 -1.65 -8.61
CA VAL A 278 -21.07 -1.56 -7.58
C VAL A 278 -19.93 -0.67 -8.03
N VAL A 279 -19.59 -0.69 -9.33
CA VAL A 279 -18.53 0.16 -9.90
C VAL A 279 -18.90 1.64 -9.75
N TRP A 280 -20.14 2.00 -10.08
CA TRP A 280 -20.62 3.37 -9.98
C TRP A 280 -20.79 3.84 -8.53
N ILE A 281 -21.22 2.95 -7.63
CA ILE A 281 -21.28 3.23 -6.20
C ILE A 281 -19.87 3.51 -5.66
N ASN A 282 -18.88 2.67 -5.99
CA ASN A 282 -17.49 2.87 -5.59
C ASN A 282 -16.92 4.17 -6.15
N LEU A 283 -17.23 4.52 -7.41
CA LEU A 283 -16.86 5.81 -7.99
C LEU A 283 -17.44 6.97 -7.17
N ALA A 284 -18.74 6.94 -6.88
CA ALA A 284 -19.41 8.00 -6.11
C ALA A 284 -18.83 8.13 -4.70
N VAL A 285 -18.61 7.02 -3.99
CA VAL A 285 -17.97 6.99 -2.67
C VAL A 285 -16.55 7.53 -2.74
N GLY A 286 -15.76 7.11 -3.74
CA GLY A 286 -14.40 7.58 -3.96
C GLY A 286 -14.34 9.09 -4.17
N VAL A 287 -15.22 9.63 -5.03
CA VAL A 287 -15.33 11.08 -5.28
C VAL A 287 -15.74 11.83 -4.01
N ALA A 288 -16.71 11.33 -3.25
CA ALA A 288 -17.14 11.95 -2.01
C ALA A 288 -16.01 12.02 -0.97
N LEU A 289 -15.27 10.91 -0.78
CA LEU A 289 -14.10 10.87 0.10
C LEU A 289 -12.99 11.81 -0.38
N PHE A 290 -12.74 11.87 -1.69
CA PHE A 290 -11.76 12.76 -2.29
C PHE A 290 -12.05 14.23 -1.95
N VAL A 291 -13.28 14.68 -2.23
CA VAL A 291 -13.73 16.06 -2.00
C VAL A 291 -13.72 16.41 -0.51
N ALA A 292 -14.26 15.54 0.34
CA ALA A 292 -14.30 15.76 1.78
C ALA A 292 -12.87 15.85 2.37
N GLY A 293 -11.98 14.95 1.96
CA GLY A 293 -10.58 14.96 2.38
C GLY A 293 -9.84 16.22 1.92
N LEU A 294 -10.06 16.65 0.68
CA LEU A 294 -9.46 17.87 0.13
C LEU A 294 -9.94 19.11 0.91
N ALA A 295 -11.25 19.23 1.15
CA ALA A 295 -11.83 20.32 1.91
C ALA A 295 -11.24 20.41 3.33
N LEU A 296 -11.10 19.28 4.03
CA LEU A 296 -10.51 19.23 5.36
C LEU A 296 -9.02 19.64 5.37
N THR A 297 -8.28 19.22 4.35
CA THR A 297 -6.86 19.56 4.17
C THR A 297 -6.67 21.06 3.90
N LEU A 298 -7.52 21.66 3.08
CA LEU A 298 -7.45 23.09 2.74
C LEU A 298 -7.92 23.96 3.92
N TYR A 299 -8.97 23.55 4.62
CA TYR A 299 -9.47 24.24 5.80
C TYR A 299 -8.39 24.39 6.88
N THR A 300 -7.68 23.31 7.19
CA THR A 300 -6.62 23.30 8.21
C THR A 300 -5.40 24.15 7.83
N ARG A 301 -5.07 24.25 6.53
CA ARG A 301 -4.05 25.18 6.04
C ARG A 301 -4.44 26.63 6.27
N ARG A 302 -5.69 26.98 5.95
CA ARG A 302 -6.21 28.34 6.09
C ARG A 302 -6.24 28.78 7.55
N GLN A 303 -6.65 27.90 8.47
CA GLN A 303 -6.65 28.25 9.90
C GLN A 303 -5.24 28.56 10.43
N ARG A 304 -4.23 27.80 10.00
CA ARG A 304 -2.83 28.02 10.42
C ARG A 304 -2.22 29.31 9.89
N SER A 305 -2.54 29.69 8.65
CA SER A 305 -2.05 30.97 8.12
C SER A 305 -2.63 32.14 8.91
N LEU A 306 -3.94 32.08 9.24
CA LEU A 306 -4.60 33.10 10.06
C LEU A 306 -4.02 33.19 11.48
N SER A 307 -3.74 32.06 12.15
CA SER A 307 -3.12 32.08 13.48
C SER A 307 -1.71 32.67 13.45
N SER A 308 -0.93 32.38 12.41
CA SER A 308 0.42 32.93 12.27
C SER A 308 0.42 34.44 11.97
N ALA A 309 -0.58 34.94 11.25
CA ALA A 309 -0.74 36.36 10.98
C ALA A 309 -1.14 37.15 12.24
N ARG A 310 -1.99 36.58 13.10
CA ARG A 310 -2.38 37.17 14.39
C ARG A 310 -1.23 37.23 15.38
N ALA A 311 -0.39 36.19 15.45
CA ALA A 311 0.75 36.16 16.37
C ALA A 311 1.89 37.14 16.03
N ARG A 312 1.85 37.76 14.84
CA ARG A 312 2.81 38.79 14.41
C ARG A 312 2.30 40.23 14.64
N ARG A 313 1.05 40.38 15.05
CA ARG A 313 0.45 41.68 15.42
C ARG A 313 0.46 41.80 16.93
#